data_AF-A0A9D6ITP6-F1
#
_entry.id   AF-A0A9D6ITP6-F1
#
_cell.length_a   1.000
_cell.length_b   1.000
_cell.length_c   1.000
_cell.angle_alpha   90.00
_cell.angle_beta   90.00
_cell.angle_gamma   90.00
#
_symmetry.space_group_name_H-M   'P 1'
#
loop_
_entity.id
_entity.type
_entity.pdbx_description
1 polymer ?
#
loop_
_entity_poly.entity_id
_entity_poly.type
_entity_poly.pdbx_seq_one_letter_code
_entity_poly.pdbx_strand_id
1 'polypeptide(L)'
;MMAAAVGSTVHPWYKGTHEWHVKGMAELETPIKYEDTGQGEVVYAPKILRLSGGKVGRVLWFSYWMATKRTKGKIKWGQGPPVLEEPVLLELLKNGVRENLFTRSFLKKLHREIGTALGTEV
;
A
#
# COMPACT_ATOMS: atom_id res chain seq x y z
N MET A 1 -3.29 -15.28 -8.81
CA MET A 1 -4.72 -15.36 -8.47
C MET A 1 -4.90 -14.99 -7.00
N MET A 2 -5.75 -14.03 -6.62
CA MET A 2 -5.59 -12.61 -6.92
C MET A 2 -5.25 -11.91 -5.59
N ALA A 3 -4.20 -11.09 -5.61
CA ALA A 3 -4.03 -10.08 -4.59
C ALA A 3 -5.31 -9.20 -4.57
N ALA A 4 -5.72 -8.65 -3.42
CA ALA A 4 -6.90 -7.78 -3.37
C ALA A 4 -6.79 -6.73 -4.46
N ALA A 5 -7.84 -6.63 -5.26
CA ALA A 5 -7.91 -5.72 -6.38
C ALA A 5 -9.05 -4.75 -6.16
N VAL A 6 -9.11 -3.74 -7.03
CA VAL A 6 -10.25 -2.83 -7.07
C VAL A 6 -11.53 -3.65 -7.27
N GLY A 7 -12.53 -3.38 -6.41
CA GLY A 7 -13.79 -4.12 -6.35
C GLY A 7 -13.81 -5.27 -5.34
N SER A 8 -12.65 -5.73 -4.84
CA SER A 8 -12.61 -6.76 -3.79
C SER A 8 -13.09 -6.23 -2.44
N THR A 9 -13.65 -7.14 -1.63
CA THR A 9 -13.88 -6.92 -0.20
C THR A 9 -12.69 -7.44 0.60
N VAL A 10 -12.24 -6.65 1.58
CA VAL A 10 -11.13 -6.98 2.48
C VAL A 10 -11.52 -6.69 3.93
N HIS A 11 -10.82 -7.33 4.86
CA HIS A 11 -11.20 -7.32 6.28
C HIS A 11 -10.16 -6.74 7.27
N PRO A 12 -9.48 -5.62 6.99
CA PRO A 12 -8.68 -4.96 8.02
C PRO A 12 -9.58 -4.40 9.13
N TRP A 13 -9.13 -4.48 10.38
CA TRP A 13 -9.84 -3.89 11.51
C TRP A 13 -9.43 -2.43 11.68
N TYR A 14 -10.36 -1.49 11.52
CA TYR A 14 -10.09 -0.07 11.81
C TYR A 14 -11.37 0.65 12.26
N LYS A 15 -11.30 1.38 13.39
CA LYS A 15 -12.41 2.18 13.95
C LYS A 15 -13.76 1.44 13.98
N GLY A 16 -13.75 0.18 14.43
CA GLY A 16 -14.98 -0.63 14.51
C GLY A 16 -15.59 -1.01 13.15
N THR A 17 -14.86 -0.85 12.03
CA THR A 17 -15.23 -1.40 10.70
C THR A 17 -14.23 -2.47 10.22
N HIS A 18 -14.74 -3.67 9.88
CA HIS A 18 -13.96 -4.89 9.53
C HIS A 18 -14.27 -5.40 8.13
N GLU A 19 -15.14 -4.72 7.39
CA GLU A 19 -15.47 -5.07 6.02
C GLU A 19 -15.34 -3.81 5.18
N TRP A 20 -14.45 -3.88 4.19
CA TRP A 20 -14.04 -2.74 3.41
C TRP A 20 -14.04 -3.11 1.94
N HIS A 21 -14.54 -2.19 1.12
CA HIS A 21 -14.48 -2.32 -0.33
C HIS A 21 -13.24 -1.59 -0.85
N VAL A 22 -12.44 -2.27 -1.65
CA VAL A 22 -11.29 -1.67 -2.33
C VAL A 22 -11.80 -0.82 -3.50
N LYS A 23 -11.54 0.49 -3.44
CA LYS A 23 -11.96 1.48 -4.44
C LYS A 23 -10.80 2.02 -5.28
N GLY A 24 -9.56 1.63 -4.97
CA GLY A 24 -8.37 2.04 -5.69
C GLY A 24 -7.16 1.30 -5.13
N MET A 25 -6.12 1.17 -5.93
CA MET A 25 -4.90 0.46 -5.57
C MET A 25 -3.71 1.12 -6.26
N ALA A 26 -2.60 1.23 -5.55
CA ALA A 26 -1.29 1.52 -6.12
C ALA A 26 -0.32 0.42 -5.70
N GLU A 27 0.47 -0.04 -6.67
CA GLU A 27 1.46 -1.09 -6.52
C GLU A 27 2.74 -0.71 -7.27
N LEU A 28 3.82 -1.42 -6.98
CA LEU A 28 5.04 -1.35 -7.78
C LEU A 28 4.81 -2.04 -9.13
N GLU A 29 5.47 -1.57 -10.17
CA GLU A 29 5.44 -2.24 -11.49
C GLU A 29 6.01 -3.66 -11.40
N THR A 30 7.10 -3.81 -10.64
CA THR A 30 7.72 -5.11 -10.34
C THR A 30 7.76 -5.35 -8.84
N PRO A 31 7.34 -6.54 -8.36
CA PRO A 31 7.57 -6.95 -6.97
C PRO A 31 9.06 -6.97 -6.62
N ILE A 32 9.36 -6.66 -5.36
CA ILE A 32 10.72 -6.76 -4.83
C ILE A 32 11.07 -8.24 -4.67
N LYS A 33 12.26 -8.63 -5.11
CA LYS A 33 12.76 -10.00 -5.02
C LYS A 33 14.08 -10.01 -4.26
N TYR A 34 14.21 -10.90 -3.29
CA TYR A 34 15.44 -11.09 -2.53
C TYR A 34 15.54 -12.52 -1.99
N GLU A 35 16.74 -12.93 -1.59
CA GLU A 35 16.97 -14.22 -0.90
C GLU A 35 17.03 -13.98 0.61
N ASP A 36 16.25 -14.75 1.37
CA ASP A 36 16.25 -14.75 2.84
C ASP A 36 16.84 -16.06 3.37
N THR A 37 17.77 -15.97 4.32
CA THR A 37 18.50 -17.13 4.87
C THR A 37 17.56 -18.18 5.48
N GLY A 38 16.39 -17.77 5.98
CA GLY A 38 15.36 -18.68 6.46
C GLY A 38 14.45 -19.16 5.32
N GLN A 39 13.87 -18.24 4.56
CA GLN A 39 12.72 -18.49 3.71
C GLN A 39 13.07 -18.84 2.26
N GLY A 40 14.35 -18.72 1.88
CA GLY A 40 14.83 -18.77 0.51
C GLY A 40 14.36 -17.54 -0.27
N GLU A 41 14.20 -17.70 -1.58
CA GLU A 41 13.65 -16.63 -2.43
C GLU A 41 12.30 -16.12 -1.92
N VAL A 42 12.24 -14.81 -1.74
CA VAL A 42 11.08 -14.03 -1.31
C VAL A 42 10.68 -13.07 -2.43
N VAL A 43 9.39 -13.09 -2.74
CA VAL A 43 8.72 -12.08 -3.57
C VAL A 43 7.84 -11.24 -2.66
N TYR A 44 8.14 -9.94 -2.61
CA TYR A 44 7.52 -8.97 -1.72
C TYR A 44 6.86 -7.86 -2.54
N ALA A 45 5.54 -7.75 -2.46
CA ALA A 45 4.74 -6.84 -3.26
C ALA A 45 3.95 -5.88 -2.34
N PRO A 46 4.53 -4.74 -1.95
CA PRO A 46 3.84 -3.71 -1.17
C PRO A 46 2.84 -2.94 -2.03
N LYS A 47 1.76 -2.49 -1.39
CA LYS A 47 0.62 -1.83 -2.04
C LYS A 47 -0.02 -0.80 -1.11
N ILE A 48 -0.64 0.21 -1.70
CA ILE A 48 -1.55 1.13 -1.02
C ILE A 48 -2.95 0.87 -1.56
N LEU A 49 -3.89 0.52 -0.68
CA LEU A 49 -5.29 0.33 -1.04
C LEU A 49 -6.12 1.51 -0.56
N ARG A 50 -6.96 2.05 -1.43
CA ARG A 50 -8.01 2.98 -1.05
C ARG A 50 -9.25 2.18 -0.68
N LEU A 51 -9.66 2.29 0.57
CA LEU A 51 -10.81 1.57 1.11
C LEU A 51 -11.99 2.51 1.36
N SER A 52 -13.19 1.93 1.29
CA SER A 52 -14.45 2.54 1.76
C SER A 52 -15.29 1.51 2.50
N GLY A 53 -15.83 1.85 3.67
CA GLY A 53 -16.66 0.93 4.45
C GLY A 53 -17.40 1.60 5.60
N GLY A 54 -18.67 1.24 5.79
CA GLY A 54 -19.47 1.66 6.95
C GLY A 54 -19.59 3.18 7.14
N LYS A 55 -19.51 3.63 8.40
CA LYS A 55 -19.55 5.05 8.81
C LYS A 55 -18.19 5.76 8.70
N VAL A 56 -17.12 5.00 8.45
CA VAL A 56 -15.76 5.53 8.32
C VAL A 56 -15.54 5.87 6.86
N GLY A 57 -15.09 7.09 6.59
CA GLY A 57 -14.91 7.58 5.23
C GLY A 57 -13.77 6.89 4.47
N ARG A 58 -13.13 7.64 3.58
CA ARG A 58 -11.97 7.19 2.79
C ARG A 58 -10.81 6.81 3.72
N VAL A 59 -10.30 5.59 3.60
CA VAL A 59 -9.10 5.11 4.31
C VAL A 59 -8.04 4.67 3.32
N LEU A 60 -6.77 4.86 3.66
CA LEU A 60 -5.63 4.32 2.94
C LEU A 60 -5.03 3.20 3.77
N TRP A 61 -4.93 2.01 3.20
CA TRP A 61 -4.36 0.85 3.84
C TRP A 61 -3.07 0.44 3.15
N PHE A 62 -1.96 0.58 3.87
CA PHE A 62 -0.65 0.11 3.45
C PHE A 62 -0.58 -1.38 3.76
N SER A 63 -0.40 -2.18 2.71
CA SER A 63 -0.42 -3.63 2.80
C SER A 63 0.67 -4.23 1.94
N TYR A 64 0.93 -5.51 2.14
CA TYR A 64 1.82 -6.23 1.25
C TYR A 64 1.42 -7.68 1.13
N TRP A 65 1.89 -8.23 0.03
CA TRP A 65 1.79 -9.63 -0.32
C TRP A 65 3.19 -10.22 -0.32
N MET A 66 3.37 -11.33 0.38
CA MET A 66 4.63 -12.03 0.43
C MET A 66 4.45 -13.48 -0.02
N ALA A 67 5.32 -13.90 -0.93
CA ALA A 67 5.41 -15.28 -1.37
C ALA A 67 6.86 -15.74 -1.21
N THR A 68 7.06 -16.91 -0.61
CA THR A 68 8.38 -17.53 -0.42
C THR A 68 8.39 -18.95 -0.94
N LYS A 69 9.60 -19.51 -1.19
CA LYS A 69 9.77 -20.93 -1.52
C LYS A 69 9.08 -21.84 -0.49
N ARG A 70 9.18 -21.52 0.81
CA ARG A 70 8.49 -22.28 1.89
C ARG A 70 6.96 -22.22 1.81
N THR A 71 6.40 -21.10 1.34
CA THR A 71 4.95 -20.99 1.10
C THR A 71 4.50 -21.66 -0.20
N LYS A 72 5.41 -22.28 -0.98
CA LYS A 72 5.15 -22.78 -2.34
C LYS A 72 4.53 -21.70 -3.25
N GLY A 73 4.96 -20.44 -3.07
CA GLY A 73 4.38 -19.29 -3.79
C GLY A 73 2.98 -18.88 -3.32
N LYS A 74 2.42 -19.47 -2.26
CA LYS A 74 1.13 -19.05 -1.70
C LYS A 74 1.28 -17.67 -1.08
N ILE A 75 0.60 -16.71 -1.69
CA ILE A 75 0.68 -15.32 -1.31
C ILE A 75 -0.05 -15.11 0.02
N LYS A 76 0.67 -14.66 1.05
CA LYS A 76 0.09 -14.31 2.34
C LYS A 76 0.05 -12.79 2.48
N TRP A 77 -1.04 -12.31 3.06
CA TRP A 77 -1.11 -10.95 3.58
C TRP A 77 -0.12 -10.79 4.73
N GLY A 78 0.58 -9.66 4.73
CA GLY A 78 1.28 -9.18 5.92
C GLY A 78 0.32 -8.95 7.08
N GLN A 79 0.73 -9.36 8.29
CA GLN A 79 -0.03 -9.06 9.52
C GLN A 79 0.15 -7.62 10.02
N GLY A 80 1.06 -6.86 9.41
CA GLY A 80 1.37 -5.48 9.76
C GLY A 80 1.63 -4.61 8.53
N PRO A 81 1.94 -3.32 8.73
CA PRO A 81 2.31 -2.43 7.63
C PRO A 81 3.61 -2.92 6.96
N PRO A 82 3.78 -2.66 5.66
CA PRO A 82 5.03 -2.97 4.99
C PRO A 82 6.18 -2.15 5.56
N VAL A 83 7.36 -2.76 5.67
CA VAL A 83 8.63 -2.06 5.90
C VAL A 83 9.22 -1.77 4.53
N LEU A 84 9.53 -0.50 4.26
CA LEU A 84 9.94 -0.02 2.94
C LEU A 84 11.15 0.89 3.05
N GLU A 85 12.09 0.72 2.12
CA GLU A 85 13.13 1.71 1.86
C GLU A 85 12.50 2.99 1.29
N GLU A 86 13.10 4.16 1.54
CA GLU A 86 12.57 5.43 1.07
C GLU A 86 12.31 5.49 -0.45
N PRO A 87 13.21 4.99 -1.33
CA PRO A 87 12.96 4.98 -2.78
C PRO A 87 11.73 4.17 -3.16
N VAL A 88 11.51 3.02 -2.50
CA VAL A 88 10.35 2.15 -2.74
C VAL A 88 9.06 2.84 -2.29
N LEU A 89 9.07 3.48 -1.11
CA LEU A 89 7.93 4.26 -0.65
C LEU A 89 7.62 5.41 -1.62
N LEU A 90 8.63 6.12 -2.08
CA LEU A 90 8.46 7.21 -3.05
C LEU A 90 7.83 6.70 -4.36
N GLU A 91 8.26 5.56 -4.88
CA GLU A 91 7.67 4.93 -6.06
C GLU A 91 6.19 4.59 -5.85
N LEU A 92 5.83 3.98 -4.71
CA LEU A 92 4.44 3.69 -4.37
C LEU A 92 3.58 4.96 -4.26
N LEU A 93 4.12 6.03 -3.68
CA LEU A 93 3.42 7.30 -3.58
C LEU A 93 3.23 7.94 -4.96
N LYS A 94 4.25 7.91 -5.83
CA LYS A 94 4.14 8.37 -7.23
C LYS A 94 3.04 7.60 -7.98
N ASN A 95 3.00 6.28 -7.83
CA ASN A 95 1.97 5.46 -8.44
C ASN A 95 0.59 5.76 -7.83
N GLY A 96 0.50 5.97 -6.52
CA GLY A 96 -0.73 6.42 -5.86
C GLY A 96 -1.24 7.77 -6.36
N VAL A 97 -0.35 8.71 -6.71
CA VAL A 97 -0.74 9.98 -7.34
C VAL A 97 -1.30 9.75 -8.73
N ARG A 98 -0.60 8.97 -9.57
CA ARG A 98 -1.03 8.64 -10.95
C ARG A 98 -2.40 7.96 -11.00
N GLU A 99 -2.62 7.04 -10.07
CA GLU A 99 -3.87 6.27 -9.94
C GLU A 99 -4.99 7.02 -9.17
N ASN A 100 -4.80 8.31 -8.85
CA ASN A 100 -5.77 9.14 -8.12
C ASN A 100 -6.19 8.56 -6.74
N LEU A 101 -5.28 7.87 -6.06
CA LEU A 101 -5.49 7.31 -4.72
C LEU A 101 -5.54 8.36 -3.62
N PHE A 102 -5.07 9.57 -3.87
CA PHE A 102 -5.08 10.67 -2.90
C PHE A 102 -6.09 11.74 -3.27
N THR A 103 -6.67 12.41 -2.27
CA THR A 103 -7.53 13.56 -2.54
C THR A 103 -6.68 14.78 -2.88
N ARG A 104 -7.26 15.72 -3.65
CA ARG A 104 -6.60 17.01 -3.93
C ARG A 104 -6.22 17.75 -2.64
N SER A 105 -7.05 17.67 -1.60
CA SER A 105 -6.79 18.29 -0.29
C SER A 105 -5.60 17.65 0.42
N PHE A 106 -5.45 16.33 0.35
CA PHE A 106 -4.30 15.62 0.90
C PHE A 106 -3.01 16.05 0.18
N LEU A 107 -3.02 16.05 -1.15
CA LEU A 107 -1.84 16.41 -1.95
C LEU A 107 -1.40 17.85 -1.74
N LYS A 108 -2.34 18.80 -1.64
CA LYS A 108 -2.02 20.21 -1.33
C LYS A 108 -1.35 20.37 0.03
N LYS A 109 -1.82 19.64 1.06
CA LYS A 109 -1.20 19.65 2.39
C LYS A 109 0.20 19.04 2.33
N LEU A 110 0.34 17.89 1.70
CA LEU A 110 1.64 17.24 1.53
C LEU A 110 2.66 18.13 0.81
N HIS A 111 2.24 18.81 -0.27
CA HIS A 111 3.06 19.78 -0.98
C HIS A 111 3.58 20.91 -0.06
N ARG A 112 2.71 21.44 0.81
CA ARG A 112 3.07 22.46 1.80
C ARG A 112 4.09 21.96 2.82
N GLU A 113 3.88 20.77 3.36
CA GLU A 113 4.84 20.17 4.31
C GLU A 113 6.20 19.93 3.65
N ILE A 114 6.22 19.44 2.40
CA ILE A 114 7.45 19.21 1.65
C ILE A 114 8.21 20.52 1.44
N GLY A 115 7.55 21.58 0.94
CA GLY A 115 8.28 22.82 0.69
C GLY A 115 8.73 23.52 1.96
N THR A 116 7.98 23.39 3.06
CA THR A 116 8.43 23.85 4.39
C THR A 116 9.72 23.13 4.81
N ALA A 117 9.78 21.80 4.65
CA ALA A 117 10.96 21.01 5.00
C ALA A 117 12.17 21.30 4.09
N LEU A 118 11.92 21.63 2.83
CA LEU A 118 12.97 21.99 1.86
C LEU A 118 13.43 23.45 1.96
N GLY A 119 12.78 24.28 2.79
CA GLY A 119 13.04 25.72 2.85
C GLY A 119 12.65 26.46 1.57
N THR A 120 11.77 25.89 0.76
CA THR A 120 11.23 26.51 -0.45
C THR A 120 9.91 27.18 -0.11
N GLU A 121 9.72 28.44 -0.50
CA GLU A 121 8.42 29.10 -0.36
C GLU A 121 7.33 28.31 -1.12
N VAL A 122 6.24 27.94 -0.42
CA VAL A 122 5.09 27.18 -0.97
C VAL A 122 3.91 28.08 -1.24
#